data_AF-A0A9D7ZF68-F1
#
_entry.id   AF-A0A9D7ZF68-F1
#
_cell.length_a   1.000
_cell.length_b   1.000
_cell.length_c   1.000
_cell.angle_alpha   90.00
_cell.angle_beta   90.00
_cell.angle_gamma   90.00
#
_symmetry.space_group_name_H-M   'P 1'
#
loop_
_entity.id
_entity.type
_entity.pdbx_description
1 polymer ?
#
loop_
_entity_poly.entity_id
_entity_poly.type
_entity_poly.pdbx_seq_one_letter_code
_entity_poly.pdbx_strand_id
1 'polypeptide(L)' 'LMSTSTGAYTFAMASNYNRVPKSGVVAVTNSGVVELVNRQSFQDTFVNDL' A
#
# COMPACT_ATOMS: atom_id res chain seq x y z
N LEU A 1 -10.88 -6.48 -11.60
CA LEU A 1 -11.94 -6.44 -10.56
C LEU A 1 -11.58 -5.32 -9.58
N MET A 2 -12.57 -4.56 -9.11
CA MET A 2 -12.37 -3.45 -8.17
C MET A 2 -13.20 -3.72 -6.91
N SER A 3 -12.58 -3.56 -5.74
CA SER A 3 -13.29 -3.58 -4.46
C SER A 3 -13.57 -2.15 -4.02
N THR A 4 -14.85 -1.82 -3.81
CA THR A 4 -15.27 -0.49 -3.34
C THR A 4 -15.13 -0.37 -1.82
N SER A 5 -15.11 0.86 -1.31
CA SER A 5 -15.13 1.16 0.15
C SER A 5 -13.89 0.71 0.93
N THR A 6 -12.74 0.52 0.28
CA THR A 6 -11.45 0.17 0.91
C THR A 6 -10.70 1.35 1.53
N GLY A 7 -11.33 2.53 1.63
CA GLY A 7 -10.71 3.74 2.16
C GLY A 7 -10.51 3.75 3.69
N ALA A 8 -11.32 2.99 4.43
CA ALA A 8 -11.20 2.85 5.88
C ALA A 8 -10.74 1.44 6.27
N TYR A 9 -9.89 1.35 7.30
CA TYR A 9 -9.39 0.11 7.91
C TYR A 9 -8.69 -0.91 6.99
N THR A 10 -8.49 -0.61 5.70
CA THR A 10 -7.83 -1.54 4.77
C THR A 10 -6.32 -1.34 4.78
N PHE A 11 -5.82 -0.22 4.24
CA PHE A 11 -4.39 0.05 4.23
C PHE A 11 -3.80 0.11 5.66
N ALA A 12 -4.56 0.64 6.62
CA ALA A 12 -4.18 0.69 8.03
C ALA A 12 -3.97 -0.70 8.67
N MET A 13 -4.68 -1.72 8.20
CA MET A 13 -4.55 -3.11 8.68
C MET A 13 -3.72 -3.99 7.73
N ALA A 14 -3.15 -3.42 6.66
CA ALA A 14 -2.34 -4.17 5.71
C ALA A 14 -1.07 -4.70 6.39
N SER A 15 -0.75 -5.97 6.14
CA SER A 15 0.43 -6.65 6.67
C SER A 15 1.32 -7.18 5.55
N ASN A 16 2.51 -7.66 5.91
CA ASN A 16 3.42 -8.36 5.01
C ASN A 16 3.26 -9.88 5.09
N TYR A 17 2.05 -10.38 5.36
CA TYR A 17 1.81 -11.82 5.40
C TYR A 17 2.25 -12.47 4.08
N ASN A 18 2.94 -13.61 4.17
CA ASN A 18 3.61 -14.26 3.04
C ASN A 18 4.65 -13.38 2.29
N ARG A 19 5.26 -12.40 2.98
CA ARG A 19 6.25 -11.47 2.42
C ARG A 19 5.73 -10.66 1.22
N VAL A 20 4.42 -10.44 1.15
CA VAL A 20 3.82 -9.58 0.14
C VAL A 20 4.10 -8.12 0.51
N PRO A 21 4.72 -7.31 -0.37
CA PRO A 21 4.94 -5.89 -0.09
C PRO A 21 3.62 -5.13 -0.07
N LYS A 22 3.50 -4.15 0.84
CA LYS A 22 2.31 -3.28 0.91
C LYS A 22 2.17 -2.45 -0.37
N SER A 23 0.94 -2.34 -0.85
CA SER A 23 0.58 -1.59 -2.06
C SER A 23 0.80 -0.09 -1.90
N GLY A 24 1.15 0.61 -2.98
CA GLY A 24 1.13 2.07 -3.00
C GLY A 24 -0.29 2.62 -2.95
N VAL A 25 -0.43 3.87 -2.49
CA VAL A 25 -1.72 4.58 -2.41
C VAL A 25 -1.59 5.88 -3.18
N VAL A 26 -2.56 6.13 -4.08
CA VAL A 26 -2.59 7.35 -4.91
C VAL A 26 -3.88 8.13 -4.65
N ALA A 27 -3.78 9.45 -4.71
CA ALA A 27 -4.91 10.35 -4.81
C ALA A 27 -5.11 10.75 -6.27
N VAL A 28 -6.35 10.68 -6.73
CA VAL A 28 -6.76 11.19 -8.04
C VAL A 28 -7.58 12.44 -7.82
N THR A 29 -7.17 13.54 -8.44
CA THR A 29 -7.81 14.85 -8.35
C THR A 29 -8.01 15.42 -9.75
N ASN A 30 -8.75 16.52 -9.86
CA ASN A 30 -8.92 17.21 -11.14
C ASN A 30 -7.59 17.72 -11.74
N SER A 31 -6.60 18.01 -10.89
CA SER A 31 -5.26 18.46 -11.31
C SER A 31 -4.30 17.33 -11.65
N GLY A 32 -4.71 16.06 -11.51
CA GLY A 32 -3.90 14.90 -11.83
C GLY A 32 -3.83 13.87 -10.70
N VAL A 33 -2.85 12.99 -10.80
CA VAL A 33 -2.61 11.87 -9.87
C VAL A 33 -1.38 12.16 -9.02
N VAL A 34 -1.50 11.96 -7.71
CA VAL A 34 -0.42 12.15 -6.74
C VAL A 34 -0.23 10.85 -5.96
N GLU A 35 1.01 10.37 -5.88
CA GLU A 35 1.37 9.25 -5.00
C GLU A 35 1.43 9.74 -3.55
N LEU A 36 0.58 9.17 -2.69
CA LEU A 36 0.54 9.51 -1.27
C LEU A 36 1.44 8.58 -0.45
N VAL A 37 1.48 7.31 -0.82
CA VAL A 37 2.30 6.29 -0.17
C VAL A 37 2.99 5.46 -1.23
N ASN A 38 4.32 5.42 -1.17
CA ASN A 38 5.12 4.62 -2.08
C ASN A 38 4.87 3.13 -1.85
N ARG A 39 4.83 2.35 -2.93
CA ARG A 39 4.80 0.90 -2.81
C ARG A 39 6.05 0.41 -2.08
N GLN A 40 5.85 -0.44 -1.09
CA GLN A 40 6.95 -1.07 -0.36
C GLN A 40 7.77 -1.97 -1.29
N SER A 41 9.09 -2.01 -1.11
CA SER A 41 9.96 -2.94 -1.82
C SER A 41 9.90 -4.35 -1.20
N PHE A 42 10.40 -5.36 -1.92
CA PHE A 42 10.50 -6.70 -1.35
C PHE A 42 11.50 -6.75 -0.18
N GLN A 43 12.57 -5.98 -0.27
CA GLN A 43 13.64 -5.87 0.74
C GLN A 43 13.12 -5.34 2.07
N ASP A 44 12.22 -4.37 2.04
CA ASP A 44 11.62 -3.79 3.24
C ASP A 44 10.81 -4.82 4.05
N THR A 45 10.41 -5.95 3.45
CA THR A 45 9.62 -6.98 4.15
C THR A 45 10.43 -7.81 5.14
N PHE A 46 11.75 -7.82 5.03
CA PHE A 46 12.67 -8.61 5.87
C PHE A 46 13.80 -7.76 6.47
N VAL A 47 13.64 -6.44 6.50
CA VAL A 47 14.66 -5.53 7.05
C VAL A 47 14.92 -5.77 8.55
N ASN A 48 13.96 -6.36 9.26
CA ASN A 48 14.03 -6.65 10.70
C ASN A 48 14.17 -8.16 11.00
N ASP A 49 14.54 -8.99 10.03
CA ASP A 49 14.69 -10.45 10.21
C ASP A 49 15.98 -10.83 10.98
N LEU A 50 16.89 -9.87 11.22
CA LEU A 50 18.16 -10.02 11.94
C LEU A 50 18.09 -9.38 13.33
#